data_AF-A0AAD9Y112-F1
#
_entry.id   AF-A0AAD9Y112-F1
#
_cell.length_a   1.000
_cell.length_b   1.000
_cell.length_c   1.000
_cell.angle_alpha   90.00
_cell.angle_beta   90.00
_cell.angle_gamma   90.00
#
_symmetry.space_group_name_H-M   'P 1'
#
loop_
_entity.id
_entity.type
_entity.pdbx_description
1 polymer ?
#
loop_
_entity_poly.entity_id
_entity_poly.type
_entity_poly.pdbx_seq_one_letter_code
_entity_poly.pdbx_strand_id
1 'polypeptide(L)'
;MNSPASTRVLRAFARAQRTIPRSLPRVSTPLRPSAAPSQIACLRSQFHTAPPRSKKNNTNEYEGGTDFSELDVLGNTPTPSTSIDVCMSDGFSLNSGLKILDGNAALLIGGEAFEWRPWEAKGTMNLINAKGQFEIPPEAFGVLELVWPRPDLLILGVGPKIVPLAPCTKKHLSSLGIRVDVLDTGNAASQFNLLATERGVDEVAGALIPIGWVEGKGAV
;
A
#
# COMPACT_ATOMS: atom_id res chain seq x y z
N MET A 1 47.70 -47.63 -40.41
CA MET A 1 48.63 -46.55 -40.79
C MET A 1 48.60 -45.48 -39.71
N ASN A 2 49.63 -45.55 -38.87
CA ASN A 2 50.33 -44.51 -38.11
C ASN A 2 49.51 -43.50 -37.27
N SER A 3 49.34 -43.89 -36.00
CA SER A 3 49.36 -43.03 -34.80
C SER A 3 50.84 -42.58 -34.51
N PRO A 4 51.20 -41.92 -33.40
CA PRO A 4 50.71 -40.72 -32.68
C PRO A 4 51.90 -39.81 -32.21
N ALA A 5 51.70 -39.04 -31.11
CA ALA A 5 52.70 -38.46 -30.19
C ALA A 5 53.02 -36.97 -30.42
N SER A 6 53.41 -36.15 -29.44
CA SER A 6 53.92 -36.36 -28.07
C SER A 6 53.92 -34.98 -27.36
N THR A 7 53.40 -34.81 -26.15
CA THR A 7 54.06 -34.96 -24.82
C THR A 7 54.96 -33.80 -24.35
N ARG A 8 54.76 -33.45 -23.06
CA ARG A 8 55.62 -32.79 -22.03
C ARG A 8 55.17 -31.37 -21.65
N VAL A 9 54.61 -31.09 -20.47
CA VAL A 9 54.95 -31.39 -19.06
C VAL A 9 56.24 -30.71 -18.58
N LEU A 10 56.11 -29.84 -17.55
CA LEU A 10 56.80 -29.86 -16.22
C LEU A 10 56.67 -28.45 -15.57
N ARG A 11 55.95 -28.32 -14.44
CA ARG A 11 56.45 -28.28 -13.03
C ARG A 11 57.45 -27.12 -12.80
N ALA A 12 57.26 -26.24 -11.81
CA ALA A 12 57.56 -26.52 -10.39
C ALA A 12 57.19 -25.29 -9.52
N PHE A 13 56.43 -25.47 -8.44
CA PHE A 13 56.87 -25.46 -7.02
C PHE A 13 57.35 -24.11 -6.45
N ALA A 14 56.57 -23.56 -5.52
CA ALA A 14 57.08 -23.12 -4.23
C ALA A 14 56.01 -23.29 -3.13
N ARG A 15 56.18 -24.35 -2.36
CA ARG A 15 55.67 -24.62 -1.00
C ARG A 15 56.66 -23.90 -0.07
N ALA A 16 56.30 -23.19 0.99
CA ALA A 16 55.92 -23.74 2.29
C ALA A 16 55.72 -22.54 3.25
N GLN A 17 54.59 -22.42 3.94
CA GLN A 17 54.28 -22.91 5.29
C GLN A 17 54.80 -22.06 6.47
N ARG A 18 53.95 -22.07 7.50
CA ARG A 18 54.22 -21.94 8.95
C ARG A 18 54.09 -20.53 9.54
N THR A 19 53.52 -20.28 10.71
CA THR A 19 52.78 -21.06 11.73
C THR A 19 52.36 -20.08 12.85
N ILE A 20 51.23 -20.37 13.49
CA ILE A 20 50.94 -20.26 14.94
C ILE A 20 50.47 -18.90 15.52
N PRO A 21 49.55 -18.94 16.51
CA PRO A 21 48.68 -17.85 16.94
C PRO A 21 49.13 -17.22 18.27
N ARG A 22 48.48 -16.13 18.69
CA ARG A 22 48.51 -15.53 20.04
C ARG A 22 47.60 -14.30 20.02
N SER A 23 46.86 -13.87 21.03
CA SER A 23 46.37 -14.40 22.31
C SER A 23 45.56 -13.23 22.90
N LEU A 24 44.45 -13.53 23.58
CA LEU A 24 43.66 -12.57 24.36
C LEU A 24 44.52 -11.82 25.40
N PRO A 25 44.09 -10.62 25.82
CA PRO A 25 44.17 -10.24 27.22
C PRO A 25 42.77 -10.16 27.84
N ARG A 26 42.56 -11.07 28.79
CA ARG A 26 41.65 -10.93 29.93
C ARG A 26 42.45 -10.27 31.06
N VAL A 27 41.81 -9.40 31.86
CA VAL A 27 42.14 -8.94 33.24
C VAL A 27 41.58 -7.50 33.37
N SER A 28 40.98 -6.99 34.44
CA SER A 28 40.36 -7.50 35.67
C SER A 28 39.57 -6.32 36.25
N THR A 29 38.50 -6.62 36.99
CA THR A 29 37.75 -5.67 37.83
C THR A 29 38.62 -4.92 38.84
N PRO A 30 38.22 -3.69 39.23
CA PRO A 30 38.01 -3.47 40.67
C PRO A 30 36.73 -2.69 41.01
N LEU A 31 36.00 -3.26 41.98
CA LEU A 31 35.40 -2.66 43.18
C LEU A 31 34.66 -1.30 43.10
N ARG A 32 33.34 -1.43 43.27
CA ARG A 32 32.33 -0.57 43.91
C ARG A 32 32.85 0.46 44.95
N PRO A 33 32.28 1.68 44.92
CA PRO A 33 31.51 2.21 46.06
C PRO A 33 30.15 2.75 45.55
N SER A 34 28.98 2.15 45.85
CA SER A 34 28.12 2.44 47.01
C SER A 34 28.06 3.90 47.45
N ALA A 35 27.11 4.68 46.92
CA ALA A 35 26.13 5.47 47.70
C ALA A 35 25.21 6.32 46.79
N ALA A 36 23.95 6.44 47.25
CA ALA A 36 22.89 7.38 46.88
C ALA A 36 22.01 7.09 45.63
N PRO A 37 20.69 6.86 45.83
CA PRO A 37 19.73 6.78 44.75
C PRO A 37 19.31 8.18 44.30
N SER A 38 19.72 8.58 43.10
CA SER A 38 19.11 9.72 42.40
C SER A 38 17.75 9.26 41.87
N GLN A 39 16.71 9.60 42.62
CA GLN A 39 15.32 9.45 42.21
C GLN A 39 15.07 10.24 40.94
N ILE A 40 15.14 9.59 39.77
CA ILE A 40 14.49 10.11 38.58
C ILE A 40 13.01 9.90 38.84
N ALA A 41 12.34 11.00 39.20
CA ALA A 41 10.92 11.06 39.39
C ALA A 41 10.24 10.51 38.12
N CYS A 42 9.65 9.32 38.25
CA CYS A 42 8.62 8.86 37.35
C CYS A 42 7.48 9.88 37.44
N LEU A 43 7.41 10.78 36.46
CA LEU A 43 6.19 11.54 36.16
C LEU A 43 5.17 10.51 35.69
N ARG A 44 4.48 9.87 36.65
CA ARG A 44 3.22 9.18 36.41
C ARG A 44 2.34 10.18 35.68
N SER A 45 2.03 9.92 34.41
CA SER A 45 0.93 10.60 33.74
C SER A 45 -0.30 10.37 34.62
N GLN A 46 -0.81 11.44 35.20
CA GLN A 46 -2.05 11.42 35.95
C GLN A 46 -3.14 11.08 34.94
N PHE A 47 -3.56 9.82 34.89
CA PHE A 47 -4.80 9.45 34.24
C PHE A 47 -5.91 10.21 34.96
N HIS A 48 -6.49 11.22 34.31
CA HIS A 48 -7.69 11.88 34.79
C HIS A 48 -8.86 10.89 34.68
N THR A 49 -9.15 10.15 35.74
CA THR A 49 -10.41 9.44 35.89
C THR A 49 -11.46 10.46 36.35
N ALA A 50 -12.26 10.97 35.41
CA ALA A 50 -13.44 11.75 35.76
C ALA A 50 -14.46 10.84 36.49
N PRO A 51 -15.05 11.26 37.63
CA PRO A 51 -16.09 10.48 38.28
C PRO A 51 -17.36 10.45 37.42
N PRO A 52 -18.14 9.35 37.44
CA PRO A 52 -19.39 9.28 36.71
C PRO A 52 -20.38 10.27 37.34
N ARG A 53 -20.66 11.36 36.63
CA ARG A 53 -21.58 12.39 37.07
C ARG A 53 -23.00 11.90 36.82
N SER A 54 -23.67 11.46 37.89
CA SER A 54 -25.12 11.24 37.91
C SER A 54 -25.83 12.54 37.52
N LYS A 55 -26.41 12.60 36.31
CA LYS A 55 -27.23 13.72 35.85
C LYS A 55 -28.67 13.50 36.28
N LYS A 56 -28.97 14.10 37.43
CA LYS A 56 -30.31 14.57 37.81
C LYS A 56 -30.81 15.53 36.72
N ASN A 57 -32.03 15.31 36.24
CA ASN A 57 -32.74 16.16 35.28
C ASN A 57 -32.60 17.64 35.64
N ASN A 58 -31.97 18.41 34.76
CA ASN A 58 -32.12 19.85 34.62
C ASN A 58 -31.94 20.14 33.13
N THR A 59 -33.04 20.50 32.46
CA THR A 59 -33.09 21.06 31.13
C THR A 59 -32.31 22.37 31.11
N ASN A 60 -31.04 22.29 30.75
CA ASN A 60 -30.33 23.40 30.16
C ASN A 60 -30.25 23.07 28.67
N GLU A 61 -30.95 23.84 27.83
CA GLU A 61 -30.74 23.84 26.39
C GLU A 61 -29.30 24.27 26.13
N TYR A 62 -28.46 23.29 25.81
CA TYR A 62 -27.18 23.55 25.16
C TYR A 62 -27.48 23.50 23.66
N GLU A 63 -27.80 24.65 23.05
CA GLU A 63 -27.61 24.86 21.60
C GLU A 63 -26.10 24.87 21.34
N GLY A 64 -25.51 23.68 21.35
CA GLY A 64 -24.09 23.43 21.15
C GLY A 64 -23.86 22.03 20.59
N GLY A 65 -24.90 21.43 20.01
CA GLY A 65 -24.70 20.38 19.02
C GLY A 65 -24.15 21.09 17.79
N THR A 66 -22.85 20.94 17.54
CA THR A 66 -22.30 21.24 16.22
C THR A 66 -23.08 20.38 15.25
N ASP A 67 -23.96 21.00 14.46
CA ASP A 67 -24.62 20.30 13.38
C ASP A 67 -23.50 19.88 12.41
N PHE A 68 -23.24 18.57 12.31
CA PHE A 68 -22.19 18.05 11.45
C PHE A 68 -22.42 18.41 9.98
N SER A 69 -23.66 18.78 9.63
CA SER A 69 -24.04 19.32 8.32
C SER A 69 -23.42 20.71 8.07
N GLU A 70 -23.18 21.51 9.10
CA GLU A 70 -22.58 22.85 8.99
C GLU A 70 -21.06 22.84 8.84
N LEU A 71 -20.41 21.70 9.10
CA LEU A 71 -18.97 21.47 8.90
C LEU A 71 -18.65 20.82 7.55
N ASP A 72 -19.66 20.56 6.72
CA ASP A 72 -19.47 20.05 5.36
C ASP A 72 -19.02 21.17 4.41
N VAL A 73 -17.75 21.54 4.52
CA VAL A 73 -17.08 22.56 3.69
C VAL A 73 -17.12 22.19 2.20
N LEU A 74 -17.38 20.92 1.86
CA LEU A 74 -17.44 20.41 0.49
C LEU A 74 -18.87 20.15 0.00
N GLY A 75 -19.90 20.40 0.82
CA GLY A 75 -21.30 20.08 0.46
C GLY A 75 -21.83 20.79 -0.79
N ASN A 76 -21.14 21.85 -1.25
CA ASN A 76 -21.47 22.57 -2.49
C ASN A 76 -20.60 22.16 -3.70
N THR A 77 -19.68 21.20 -3.53
CA THR A 77 -18.93 20.60 -4.63
C THR A 77 -19.76 19.46 -5.24
N PRO A 78 -19.92 19.41 -6.57
CA PRO A 78 -20.69 18.34 -7.19
C PRO A 78 -19.96 17.01 -6.98
N THR A 79 -20.64 16.06 -6.33
CA THR A 79 -20.12 14.69 -6.18
C THR A 79 -19.90 14.09 -7.57
N PRO A 80 -18.70 13.55 -7.86
CA PRO A 80 -18.42 13.01 -9.17
C PRO A 80 -19.30 11.77 -9.44
N SER A 81 -19.70 11.58 -10.69
CA SER A 81 -20.51 10.41 -11.12
C SER A 81 -19.75 9.07 -11.04
N THR A 82 -18.45 9.14 -10.70
CA THR A 82 -17.56 8.00 -10.46
C THR A 82 -17.40 7.65 -8.98
N SER A 83 -18.12 8.31 -8.07
CA SER A 83 -18.03 7.94 -6.65
C SER A 83 -18.54 6.53 -6.42
N ILE A 84 -17.79 5.76 -5.64
CA ILE A 84 -18.11 4.36 -5.33
C ILE A 84 -19.03 4.33 -4.11
N ASP A 85 -20.22 3.76 -4.27
CA ASP A 85 -21.18 3.58 -3.17
C ASP A 85 -20.94 2.26 -2.45
N VAL A 86 -20.71 1.19 -3.22
CA VAL A 86 -20.59 -0.18 -2.68
C VAL A 86 -19.45 -0.91 -3.37
N CYS A 87 -18.55 -1.47 -2.55
CA CYS A 87 -17.59 -2.47 -2.99
C CYS A 87 -18.19 -3.86 -2.71
N MET A 88 -18.60 -4.56 -3.76
CA MET A 88 -19.13 -5.92 -3.68
C MET A 88 -17.98 -6.93 -3.68
N SER A 89 -18.28 -8.20 -3.40
CA SER A 89 -17.26 -9.25 -3.50
C SER A 89 -16.81 -9.44 -4.94
N ASP A 90 -17.72 -9.31 -5.90
CA ASP A 90 -17.53 -9.52 -7.33
C ASP A 90 -17.51 -8.22 -8.16
N GLY A 91 -17.44 -7.04 -7.54
CA GLY A 91 -17.45 -5.80 -8.32
C GLY A 91 -17.73 -4.53 -7.53
N PHE A 92 -18.28 -3.52 -8.22
CA PHE A 92 -18.48 -2.16 -7.69
C PHE A 92 -19.81 -1.57 -8.16
N SER A 93 -20.47 -0.81 -7.28
CA SER A 93 -21.63 0.03 -7.61
C SER A 93 -21.25 1.48 -7.38
N LEU A 94 -21.54 2.33 -8.36
CA LEU A 94 -21.24 3.76 -8.34
C LEU A 94 -22.52 4.58 -8.13
N ASN A 95 -22.36 5.81 -7.64
CA ASN A 95 -23.46 6.75 -7.35
C ASN A 95 -24.28 7.14 -8.59
N SER A 96 -23.70 7.04 -9.78
CA SER A 96 -24.39 7.19 -11.06
C SER A 96 -25.39 6.06 -11.36
N GLY A 97 -25.40 4.99 -10.57
CA GLY A 97 -26.16 3.77 -10.82
C GLY A 97 -25.43 2.77 -11.72
N LEU A 98 -24.25 3.11 -12.24
CA LEU A 98 -23.39 2.19 -12.98
C LEU A 98 -22.87 1.08 -12.05
N LYS A 99 -22.84 -0.15 -12.57
CA LYS A 99 -22.34 -1.33 -11.85
C LYS A 99 -21.29 -2.04 -12.70
N ILE A 100 -20.16 -2.30 -12.09
CA ILE A 100 -19.09 -3.14 -12.63
C ILE A 100 -19.26 -4.49 -11.93
N LEU A 101 -19.57 -5.54 -12.69
CA LEU A 101 -19.95 -6.86 -12.17
C LEU A 101 -19.01 -7.94 -12.74
N ASP A 102 -19.36 -9.22 -12.52
CA ASP A 102 -18.68 -10.39 -13.07
C ASP A 102 -17.20 -10.53 -12.64
N GLY A 103 -16.86 -9.99 -11.47
CA GLY A 103 -15.51 -10.00 -10.92
C GLY A 103 -14.55 -9.03 -11.60
N ASN A 104 -15.06 -8.09 -12.40
CA ASN A 104 -14.26 -7.09 -13.08
C ASN A 104 -13.72 -6.06 -12.09
N ALA A 105 -12.47 -5.63 -12.29
CA ALA A 105 -11.90 -4.52 -11.54
C ALA A 105 -12.46 -3.20 -12.07
N ALA A 106 -12.41 -2.16 -11.24
CA ALA A 106 -12.80 -0.82 -11.66
C ALA A 106 -11.57 0.03 -11.96
N LEU A 107 -11.60 0.74 -13.08
CA LEU A 107 -10.65 1.80 -13.39
C LEU A 107 -11.41 3.11 -13.59
N LEU A 108 -11.13 4.09 -12.73
CA LEU A 108 -11.82 5.37 -12.63
C LEU A 108 -10.84 6.47 -13.02
N ILE A 109 -11.07 7.15 -14.14
CA ILE A 109 -10.16 8.17 -14.69
C ILE A 109 -11.00 9.27 -15.35
N GLY A 110 -10.72 10.55 -15.06
CA GLY A 110 -11.33 11.67 -15.77
C GLY A 110 -12.85 11.77 -15.62
N GLY A 111 -13.40 11.25 -14.51
CA GLY A 111 -14.84 11.23 -14.27
C GLY A 111 -15.59 10.13 -15.04
N GLU A 112 -14.86 9.17 -15.63
CA GLU A 112 -15.42 7.97 -16.25
C GLU A 112 -15.01 6.71 -15.48
N ALA A 113 -15.84 5.67 -15.59
CA ALA A 113 -15.62 4.37 -14.97
C ALA A 113 -15.56 3.27 -16.04
N PHE A 114 -14.49 2.48 -16.00
CA PHE A 114 -14.21 1.41 -16.95
C PHE A 114 -14.12 0.06 -16.24
N GLU A 115 -14.61 -0.98 -16.90
CA GLU A 115 -14.23 -2.35 -16.54
C GLU A 115 -12.74 -2.55 -16.83
N TRP A 116 -12.03 -3.08 -15.85
CA TRP A 116 -10.60 -3.30 -15.92
C TRP A 116 -10.27 -4.75 -15.58
N ARG A 117 -9.37 -5.35 -16.36
CA ARG A 117 -9.02 -6.77 -16.25
C ARG A 117 -7.50 -6.97 -16.38
N PRO A 118 -6.71 -6.53 -15.39
CA PRO A 118 -5.25 -6.60 -15.46
C PRO A 118 -4.71 -8.04 -15.57
N TRP A 119 -5.48 -9.03 -15.10
CA TRP A 119 -5.15 -10.45 -15.23
C TRP A 119 -5.18 -10.95 -16.68
N GLU A 120 -5.98 -10.36 -17.56
CA GLU A 120 -6.01 -10.73 -18.99
C GLU A 120 -4.70 -10.32 -19.66
N ALA A 121 -4.23 -9.10 -19.40
CA ALA A 121 -2.92 -8.63 -19.87
C ALA A 121 -1.77 -9.44 -19.25
N LYS A 122 -1.91 -9.86 -17.99
CA LYS A 122 -0.91 -10.71 -17.31
C LYS A 122 -0.94 -12.17 -17.80
N GLY A 123 -2.06 -12.63 -18.36
CA GLY A 123 -2.30 -14.02 -18.73
C GLY A 123 -2.56 -14.96 -17.54
N THR A 124 -2.80 -14.43 -16.33
CA THR A 124 -3.06 -15.24 -15.13
C THR A 124 -3.90 -14.48 -14.11
N MET A 125 -4.77 -15.20 -13.40
CA MET A 125 -5.56 -14.71 -12.27
C MET A 125 -4.74 -14.51 -10.98
N ASN A 126 -3.42 -14.69 -11.03
CA ASN A 126 -2.53 -14.37 -9.91
C ASN A 126 -1.94 -12.97 -10.11
N LEU A 127 -2.41 -12.00 -9.33
CA LEU A 127 -1.89 -10.63 -9.34
C LEU A 127 -0.69 -10.49 -8.39
N ILE A 128 -0.55 -11.39 -7.41
CA ILE A 128 0.57 -11.43 -6.49
C ILE A 128 1.68 -12.35 -7.03
N ASN A 129 2.92 -11.86 -7.06
CA ASN A 129 4.07 -12.65 -7.47
C ASN A 129 4.59 -13.55 -6.34
N ALA A 130 5.57 -14.41 -6.65
CA ALA A 130 6.17 -15.33 -5.68
C ALA A 130 6.84 -14.65 -4.47
N LYS A 131 7.10 -13.33 -4.55
CA LYS A 131 7.65 -12.51 -3.46
C LYS A 131 6.58 -11.84 -2.60
N GLY A 132 5.30 -12.12 -2.85
CA GLY A 132 4.18 -11.50 -2.12
C GLY A 132 3.94 -10.04 -2.53
N GLN A 133 4.35 -9.65 -3.74
CA GLN A 133 4.16 -8.29 -4.24
C GLN A 133 3.08 -8.26 -5.32
N PHE A 134 2.28 -7.21 -5.32
CA PHE A 134 1.30 -6.97 -6.37
C PHE A 134 2.01 -6.54 -7.66
N GLU A 135 1.83 -7.32 -8.72
CA GLU A 135 2.54 -7.14 -9.97
C GLU A 135 1.55 -7.17 -11.13
N ILE A 136 1.46 -6.04 -11.82
CA ILE A 136 0.64 -5.86 -13.01
C ILE A 136 1.57 -5.45 -14.16
N PRO A 137 1.39 -6.04 -15.35
CA PRO A 137 2.18 -5.69 -16.52
C PRO A 137 1.80 -4.28 -17.03
N PRO A 138 2.75 -3.51 -17.60
CA PRO A 138 2.50 -2.13 -18.06
C PRO A 138 1.29 -1.97 -18.99
N GLU A 139 1.03 -2.96 -19.82
CA GLU A 139 -0.04 -2.97 -20.82
C GLU A 139 -1.43 -2.82 -20.19
N ALA A 140 -1.61 -3.31 -18.95
CA ALA A 140 -2.86 -3.14 -18.21
C ALA A 140 -3.14 -1.69 -17.81
N PHE A 141 -2.12 -0.82 -17.80
CA PHE A 141 -2.22 0.60 -17.51
C PHE A 141 -2.14 1.48 -18.77
N GLY A 142 -2.20 0.88 -19.97
CA GLY A 142 -2.00 1.60 -21.24
C GLY A 142 -2.92 2.82 -21.43
N VAL A 143 -4.13 2.81 -20.86
CA VAL A 143 -5.02 3.98 -20.89
C VAL A 143 -4.42 5.21 -20.20
N LEU A 144 -3.62 5.04 -19.13
CA LEU A 144 -2.95 6.15 -18.43
C LEU A 144 -1.87 6.83 -19.28
N GLU A 145 -1.36 6.15 -20.30
CA GLU A 145 -0.42 6.74 -21.25
C GLU A 145 -1.12 7.67 -22.26
N LEU A 146 -2.39 7.40 -22.55
CA LEU A 146 -3.18 8.05 -23.59
C LEU A 146 -4.03 9.21 -23.08
N VAL A 147 -4.40 9.20 -21.79
CA VAL A 147 -5.28 10.22 -21.20
C VAL A 147 -4.54 11.55 -20.97
N TRP A 148 -5.21 12.66 -21.34
CA TRP A 148 -4.84 14.05 -21.02
C TRP A 148 -6.07 14.72 -20.36
N PRO A 149 -5.96 15.33 -19.16
CA PRO A 149 -4.78 15.47 -18.31
C PRO A 149 -4.32 14.13 -17.79
N ARG A 150 -3.00 13.97 -17.66
CA ARG A 150 -2.51 12.80 -16.95
C ARG A 150 -2.81 12.97 -15.46
N PRO A 151 -3.39 11.97 -14.78
CA PRO A 151 -3.65 12.06 -13.36
C PRO A 151 -2.35 12.14 -12.57
N ASP A 152 -2.40 12.91 -11.50
CA ASP A 152 -1.28 13.23 -10.63
C ASP A 152 -1.06 12.13 -9.56
N LEU A 153 -2.15 11.49 -9.17
CA LEU A 153 -2.23 10.45 -8.14
C LEU A 153 -3.15 9.31 -8.60
N LEU A 154 -2.67 8.08 -8.45
CA LEU A 154 -3.43 6.85 -8.63
C LEU A 154 -3.62 6.15 -7.29
N ILE A 155 -4.88 5.99 -6.88
CA ILE A 155 -5.25 5.17 -5.73
C ILE A 155 -5.46 3.73 -6.20
N LEU A 156 -4.61 2.82 -5.73
CA LEU A 156 -4.60 1.42 -6.13
C LEU A 156 -5.16 0.54 -5.01
N GLY A 157 -6.38 0.03 -5.22
CA GLY A 157 -7.03 -0.97 -4.37
C GLY A 157 -6.64 -2.37 -4.80
N VAL A 158 -5.85 -3.08 -4.00
CA VAL A 158 -5.28 -4.40 -4.35
C VAL A 158 -6.14 -5.59 -3.86
N GLY A 159 -7.41 -5.35 -3.55
CA GLY A 159 -8.36 -6.37 -3.09
C GLY A 159 -8.57 -6.35 -1.57
N PRO A 160 -8.77 -7.50 -0.90
CA PRO A 160 -9.18 -7.57 0.51
C PRO A 160 -8.09 -7.17 1.51
N LYS A 161 -6.82 -7.22 1.11
CA LYS A 161 -5.69 -6.93 2.00
C LYS A 161 -4.63 -6.15 1.26
N ILE A 162 -4.06 -5.15 1.92
CA ILE A 162 -2.93 -4.39 1.41
C ILE A 162 -1.71 -5.29 1.20
N VAL A 163 -1.09 -5.17 0.03
CA VAL A 163 0.15 -5.85 -0.35
C VAL A 163 1.10 -4.86 -1.03
N PRO A 164 2.43 -5.03 -0.89
CA PRO A 164 3.38 -4.10 -1.49
C PRO A 164 3.37 -4.18 -3.02
N LEU A 165 3.48 -3.04 -3.69
CA LEU A 165 3.60 -2.97 -5.15
C LEU A 165 4.98 -3.48 -5.61
N ALA A 166 5.00 -4.28 -6.67
CA ALA A 166 6.24 -4.73 -7.28
C ALA A 166 7.04 -3.54 -7.85
N PRO A 167 8.38 -3.53 -7.72
CA PRO A 167 9.20 -2.42 -8.18
C PRO A 167 9.08 -2.14 -9.68
N CYS A 168 8.82 -3.16 -10.51
CA CYS A 168 8.60 -3.02 -11.96
C CYS A 168 7.36 -2.16 -12.24
N THR A 169 6.20 -2.53 -11.70
CA THR A 169 4.95 -1.78 -11.84
C THR A 169 5.05 -0.37 -11.27
N LYS A 170 5.68 -0.22 -10.09
CA LYS A 170 5.90 1.11 -9.48
C LYS A 170 6.75 2.02 -10.38
N LYS A 171 7.85 1.49 -10.94
CA LYS A 171 8.72 2.25 -11.85
C LYS A 171 8.00 2.70 -13.11
N HIS A 172 7.16 1.83 -13.68
CA HIS A 172 6.35 2.17 -14.85
C HIS A 172 5.41 3.35 -14.55
N LEU A 173 4.61 3.27 -13.49
CA LEU A 173 3.70 4.36 -13.09
C LEU A 173 4.46 5.65 -12.76
N SER A 174 5.60 5.55 -12.08
CA SER A 174 6.47 6.70 -11.78
C SER A 174 7.06 7.33 -13.06
N SER A 175 7.35 6.53 -14.09
CA SER A 175 7.86 7.05 -15.37
C SER A 175 6.80 7.85 -16.14
N LEU A 176 5.52 7.57 -15.90
CA LEU A 176 4.41 8.38 -16.40
C LEU A 176 4.26 9.70 -15.62
N GLY A 177 4.94 9.86 -14.47
CA GLY A 177 4.79 11.00 -13.57
C GLY A 177 3.67 10.82 -12.54
N ILE A 178 3.09 9.63 -12.45
CA ILE A 178 1.93 9.33 -11.60
C ILE A 178 2.41 8.84 -10.23
N ARG A 179 1.94 9.48 -9.16
CA ARG A 179 2.16 8.99 -7.79
C ARG A 179 1.18 7.87 -7.50
N VAL A 180 1.59 6.85 -6.74
CA VAL A 180 0.75 5.69 -6.44
C VAL A 180 0.59 5.56 -4.94
N ASP A 181 -0.66 5.47 -4.48
CA ASP A 181 -1.02 5.05 -3.13
C ASP A 181 -1.65 3.66 -3.18
N VAL A 182 -1.21 2.76 -2.31
CA VAL A 182 -1.59 1.34 -2.37
C VAL A 182 -2.34 1.00 -1.10
N LEU A 183 -3.59 0.58 -1.24
CA LEU A 183 -4.48 0.25 -0.14
C LEU A 183 -5.26 -1.03 -0.43
N ASP A 184 -5.90 -1.59 0.59
CA ASP A 184 -7.03 -2.49 0.37
C ASP A 184 -8.20 -1.75 -0.28
N THR A 185 -9.03 -2.47 -1.03
CA THR A 185 -10.03 -1.89 -1.92
C THR A 185 -11.09 -1.06 -1.21
N GLY A 186 -11.51 -1.46 0.00
CA GLY A 186 -12.49 -0.69 0.76
C GLY A 186 -11.97 0.70 1.13
N ASN A 187 -10.77 0.76 1.68
CA ASN A 187 -10.12 2.03 2.04
C ASN A 187 -9.74 2.86 0.79
N ALA A 188 -9.29 2.19 -0.28
CA ALA A 188 -9.00 2.82 -1.56
C ALA A 188 -10.23 3.53 -2.15
N ALA A 189 -11.41 2.90 -2.10
CA ALA A 189 -12.66 3.49 -2.57
C ALA A 189 -13.01 4.77 -1.81
N SER A 190 -12.93 4.75 -0.48
CA SER A 190 -13.19 5.93 0.35
C SER A 190 -12.19 7.07 0.09
N GLN A 191 -10.89 6.73 -0.03
CA GLN A 191 -9.86 7.72 -0.31
C GLN A 191 -10.04 8.35 -1.70
N PHE A 192 -10.37 7.55 -2.72
CA PHE A 192 -10.67 8.04 -4.05
C PHE A 192 -11.87 9.00 -4.02
N ASN A 193 -12.97 8.64 -3.37
CA ASN A 193 -14.17 9.49 -3.30
C ASN A 193 -13.88 10.86 -2.68
N LEU A 194 -13.11 10.90 -1.59
CA LEU A 194 -12.72 12.13 -0.93
C LEU A 194 -11.83 12.98 -1.85
N LEU A 195 -10.76 12.41 -2.39
CA LEU A 195 -9.79 13.17 -3.19
C LEU A 195 -10.35 13.61 -4.54
N ALA A 196 -11.20 12.79 -5.18
CA ALA A 196 -11.86 13.14 -6.43
C ALA A 196 -12.85 14.31 -6.23
N THR A 197 -13.44 14.43 -5.04
CA THR A 197 -14.31 15.56 -4.67
C THR A 197 -13.50 16.82 -4.34
N GLU A 198 -12.39 16.67 -3.62
CA GLU A 198 -11.53 17.79 -3.19
C GLU A 198 -10.67 18.39 -4.30
N ARG A 199 -10.05 17.54 -5.13
CA ARG A 199 -9.05 17.93 -6.15
C ARG A 199 -9.60 17.87 -7.57
N GLY A 200 -10.76 17.23 -7.74
CA GLY A 200 -11.34 16.94 -9.04
C GLY A 200 -10.90 15.57 -9.59
N VAL A 201 -11.71 15.07 -10.52
CA VAL A 201 -11.56 13.75 -11.15
C VAL A 201 -10.42 13.64 -12.16
N ASP A 202 -9.88 14.79 -12.58
CA ASP A 202 -8.78 14.88 -13.53
C ASP A 202 -7.42 14.68 -12.87
N GLU A 203 -7.28 15.07 -11.59
CA GLU A 203 -6.03 14.94 -10.84
C GLU A 203 -5.86 13.56 -10.19
N VAL A 204 -6.97 12.86 -9.94
CA VAL A 204 -6.99 11.63 -9.15
C VAL A 204 -7.66 10.51 -9.93
N ALA A 205 -6.94 9.41 -10.11
CA ALA A 205 -7.45 8.18 -10.69
C ALA A 205 -7.59 7.08 -9.63
N GLY A 206 -8.51 6.14 -9.86
CA GLY A 206 -8.74 4.96 -9.02
C GLY A 206 -8.59 3.68 -9.82
N ALA A 207 -7.88 2.69 -9.30
CA ALA A 207 -7.75 1.36 -9.89
C ALA A 207 -8.00 0.32 -8.81
N LEU A 208 -9.11 -0.41 -8.87
CA LEU A 208 -9.65 -1.17 -7.73
C LEU A 208 -9.95 -2.62 -8.12
N ILE A 209 -9.26 -3.57 -7.51
CA ILE A 209 -9.55 -5.00 -7.60
C ILE A 209 -10.71 -5.34 -6.64
N PRO A 210 -11.70 -6.18 -7.01
CA PRO A 210 -12.81 -6.51 -6.12
C PRO A 210 -12.38 -7.07 -4.76
N ILE A 211 -13.17 -6.83 -3.71
CA ILE A 211 -12.83 -7.27 -2.34
C ILE A 211 -12.84 -8.81 -2.23
N GLY A 212 -13.68 -9.49 -3.00
CA GLY A 212 -13.74 -10.96 -3.05
C GLY A 212 -12.62 -11.59 -3.87
N TRP A 213 -11.59 -10.84 -4.26
CA TRP A 213 -10.50 -11.37 -5.08
C TRP A 213 -9.72 -12.49 -4.37
N VAL A 214 -9.64 -13.63 -5.05
CA VAL A 214 -8.84 -14.79 -4.64
C VAL A 214 -7.84 -15.12 -5.74
N GLU A 215 -6.56 -15.07 -5.40
CA GLU A 215 -5.46 -15.40 -6.31
C GLU A 215 -5.68 -16.76 -7.00
N GLY A 216 -5.61 -16.74 -8.34
CA GLY A 216 -5.78 -17.93 -9.17
C GLY A 216 -7.24 -18.32 -9.47
N LYS A 217 -8.23 -17.68 -8.83
CA LYS A 217 -9.66 -17.93 -9.06
C LYS A 217 -10.41 -16.72 -9.62
N GLY A 218 -10.01 -15.51 -9.22
CA GLY A 218 -10.74 -14.28 -9.51
C GLY A 218 -11.61 -13.84 -8.33
N ALA A 219 -12.57 -12.95 -8.58
CA ALA A 219 -13.49 -12.48 -7.55
C ALA A 219 -14.59 -13.50 -7.27
N VAL A 220 -14.87 -13.77 -5.99
CA VAL A 220 -15.86 -14.76 -5.51
C VAL A 220 -16.68 -14.19 -4.37
#